data_AF-A0A9E5E5Y4-F1
#
_entry.id   AF-A0A9E5E5Y4-F1
#
_cell.length_a   1.000
_cell.length_b   1.000
_cell.length_c   1.000
_cell.angle_alpha   90.00
_cell.angle_beta   90.00
_cell.angle_gamma   90.00
#
_symmetry.space_group_name_H-M   'P 1'
#
loop_
_entity.id
_entity.type
_entity.pdbx_description
1 polymer ?
#
loop_
_entity_poly.entity_id
_entity_poly.type
_entity_poly.pdbx_seq_one_letter_code
_entity_poly.pdbx_strand_id
1 'polypeptide(L)'
;MRRHEIALALASRGPRNTVPAVFHIHVFRAGRLWLLALLVSPLILSAQTASPFVSGAWCGNVTPTSASVAIRLNAPGLRVRLRVSPQSGLSPAMFSPALTTVAESGNTVKLDVAGLQPSSDYGYEIEVDGVVRTETLARGKFRTFPQGAGSFRLAFSSCGDSRDPDQGAYEAILAEQPLLFVHMGDFHYNETNTIVAEDYRRNYDGALNSRNSGALYRGVPLAYMWDDHDFTGDDSNGTAIGAATVRSVYRDTVPHYPITVAGGTIAQAFTVGRARVIMTDLHSAASVAASAESATKSRLGATQKAWFKQELIAARDAGFPLIIWVNTSPWIGAARLGVDSWAGFSTERAELANFVRDNRIKNLLMLSGDMHALAYDDGRNSDYA
;
A
#
# COMPACT_ATOMS: atom_id res chain seq x y z
N MET A 1 -30.75 55.85 -9.88
CA MET A 1 -29.89 55.76 -8.68
C MET A 1 -28.50 55.34 -9.14
N ARG A 2 -27.46 56.19 -9.03
CA ARG A 2 -26.09 55.80 -9.41
C ARG A 2 -25.43 55.12 -8.20
N ARG A 3 -25.04 53.84 -8.31
CA ARG A 3 -24.17 53.17 -7.32
C ARG A 3 -22.74 53.65 -7.52
N HIS A 4 -22.02 53.91 -6.44
CA HIS A 4 -20.56 54.10 -6.47
C HIS A 4 -20.02 53.08 -5.45
N GLU A 5 -19.20 52.14 -5.92
CA GLU A 5 -18.52 51.17 -5.07
C GLU A 5 -17.10 51.68 -4.82
N ILE A 6 -16.73 51.80 -3.54
CA ILE A 6 -15.36 52.08 -3.13
C ILE A 6 -14.92 50.87 -2.32
N ALA A 7 -13.96 50.11 -2.85
CA ALA A 7 -13.32 49.02 -2.13
C ALA A 7 -12.11 49.58 -1.36
N LEU A 8 -12.09 49.43 -0.03
CA LEU A 8 -10.95 49.80 0.80
C LEU A 8 -10.35 48.51 1.40
N ALA A 9 -9.15 48.14 0.97
CA ALA A 9 -8.41 47.01 1.54
C ALA A 9 -7.46 47.53 2.63
N LEU A 10 -7.73 47.20 3.90
CA LEU A 10 -6.78 47.40 5.00
C LEU A 10 -6.02 46.10 5.24
N ALA A 11 -4.75 46.07 4.87
CA ALA A 11 -3.84 44.99 5.25
C ALA A 11 -3.17 45.34 6.58
N SER A 12 -3.48 44.59 7.65
CA SER A 12 -2.66 44.59 8.87
C SER A 12 -1.63 43.46 8.80
N ARG A 13 -0.37 43.75 9.16
CA ARG A 13 0.69 42.75 9.24
C ARG A 13 0.50 41.89 10.50
N GLY A 14 -0.18 40.76 10.37
CA GLY A 14 -0.21 39.64 11.32
C GLY A 14 0.66 38.45 10.85
N PRO A 15 0.95 37.46 11.72
CA PRO A 15 1.88 36.36 11.42
C PRO A 15 1.40 35.51 10.23
N ARG A 16 2.38 34.95 9.50
CA ARG A 16 2.22 34.22 8.21
C ARG A 16 1.17 33.10 8.32
N ASN A 17 -0.09 33.43 8.04
CA ASN A 17 -1.24 32.57 7.66
C ASN A 17 -2.61 33.28 7.81
N THR A 18 -2.67 34.59 8.05
CA THR A 18 -3.96 35.32 8.02
C THR A 18 -4.33 35.75 6.60
N VAL A 19 -5.45 35.25 6.08
CA VAL A 19 -6.10 35.75 4.84
C VAL A 19 -6.55 37.20 5.09
N PRO A 20 -6.32 38.17 4.17
CA PRO A 20 -6.75 39.54 4.37
C PRO A 20 -8.28 39.64 4.42
N ALA A 21 -8.83 40.35 5.41
CA ALA A 21 -10.25 40.65 5.49
C ALA A 21 -10.62 41.73 4.46
N VAL A 22 -11.58 41.43 3.57
CA VAL A 22 -12.12 42.39 2.60
C VAL A 22 -13.48 42.88 3.11
N PHE A 23 -13.61 44.18 3.34
CA PHE A 23 -14.86 44.81 3.73
C PHE A 23 -15.49 45.51 2.53
N HIS A 24 -16.75 45.20 2.23
CA HIS A 24 -17.54 45.92 1.23
C HIS A 24 -18.43 46.95 1.93
N ILE A 25 -18.12 48.23 1.75
CA ILE A 25 -18.95 49.34 2.23
C ILE A 25 -19.85 49.80 1.07
N HIS A 26 -21.15 49.65 1.22
CA HIS A 26 -22.12 50.16 0.27
C HIS A 26 -22.73 51.47 0.80
N VAL A 27 -22.51 52.56 0.07
CA VAL A 27 -23.09 53.88 0.39
C VAL A 27 -24.31 54.10 -0.49
N PHE A 28 -25.47 54.30 0.14
CA PHE A 28 -26.72 54.59 -0.57
C PHE A 28 -27.13 56.05 -0.36
N ARG A 29 -27.65 56.69 -1.41
CA ARG A 29 -28.15 58.06 -1.38
C ARG A 29 -29.67 58.05 -1.57
N ALA A 30 -30.41 58.44 -0.54
CA ALA A 30 -31.85 58.64 -0.58
C ALA A 30 -32.15 60.10 -0.16
N GLY A 31 -32.40 60.98 -1.13
CA GLY A 31 -32.61 62.41 -0.88
C GLY A 31 -31.36 63.14 -0.40
N ARG A 32 -31.49 64.02 0.61
CA ARG A 32 -30.39 64.84 1.16
C ARG A 32 -29.59 64.17 2.30
N LEU A 33 -29.94 62.95 2.72
CA LEU A 33 -29.18 62.21 3.75
C LEU A 33 -28.35 61.07 3.14
N TRP A 34 -27.15 60.87 3.70
CA TRP A 34 -26.29 59.73 3.44
C TRP A 34 -26.51 58.66 4.52
N LEU A 35 -26.80 57.42 4.13
CA LEU A 35 -26.91 56.28 5.05
C LEU A 35 -25.76 55.30 4.75
N LEU A 36 -24.92 55.04 5.76
CA LEU A 36 -23.96 53.93 5.75
C LEU A 36 -24.66 52.68 6.28
N ALA A 37 -24.75 51.63 5.46
CA ALA A 37 -25.13 50.31 5.90
C ALA A 37 -23.89 49.41 5.90
N LEU A 38 -23.42 49.02 7.09
CA LEU A 38 -22.44 47.95 7.23
C LEU A 38 -23.17 46.60 7.18
N LEU A 39 -23.05 45.90 6.05
CA LEU A 39 -23.43 44.50 5.95
C LEU A 39 -22.30 43.65 6.54
N VAL A 40 -22.42 43.31 7.83
CA VAL A 40 -21.55 42.31 8.46
C VAL A 40 -22.09 40.94 8.08
N SER A 41 -21.52 40.34 7.05
CA SER A 41 -21.77 38.92 6.77
C SER A 41 -21.11 38.11 7.89
N PRO A 42 -21.82 37.18 8.56
CA PRO A 42 -21.19 36.32 9.54
C PRO A 42 -20.15 35.45 8.82
N LEU A 43 -18.87 35.75 9.00
CA LEU A 43 -17.82 34.78 8.72
C LEU A 43 -18.01 33.63 9.70
N ILE A 44 -18.57 32.52 9.21
CA ILE A 44 -18.37 31.24 9.87
C ILE A 44 -16.89 30.91 9.65
N LEU A 45 -16.04 31.28 10.60
CA LEU A 45 -14.71 30.71 10.71
C LEU A 45 -14.92 29.22 11.02
N SER A 46 -14.95 28.37 9.99
CA SER A 46 -14.69 26.96 10.20
C SER A 46 -13.23 26.89 10.66
N ALA A 47 -13.00 26.77 11.97
CA ALA A 47 -11.70 26.36 12.46
C ALA A 47 -11.41 25.03 11.78
N GLN A 48 -10.49 25.04 10.81
CA GLN A 48 -10.06 23.81 10.16
C GLN A 48 -9.29 23.05 11.24
N THR A 49 -9.98 22.10 11.89
CA THR A 49 -9.35 21.22 12.86
C THR A 49 -8.16 20.55 12.17
N ALA A 50 -7.01 20.54 12.86
CA ALA A 50 -5.80 19.93 12.32
C ALA A 50 -6.14 18.52 11.81
N SER A 51 -5.54 18.13 10.69
CA SER A 51 -5.75 16.81 10.10
C SER A 51 -5.52 15.71 11.16
N PRO A 52 -6.46 14.76 11.36
CA PRO A 52 -6.26 13.65 12.28
C PRO A 52 -5.31 12.58 11.71
N PHE A 53 -4.88 12.73 10.46
CA PHE A 53 -4.08 11.74 9.73
C PHE A 53 -2.58 12.05 9.82
N VAL A 54 -1.79 11.00 10.07
CA VAL A 54 -0.33 11.04 10.00
C VAL A 54 0.15 10.78 8.57
N SER A 55 -0.51 9.86 7.87
CA SER A 55 -0.17 9.48 6.51
C SER A 55 -1.39 9.21 5.62
N GLY A 56 -1.15 9.08 4.32
CA GLY A 56 -2.17 8.74 3.34
C GLY A 56 -2.77 7.36 3.56
N ALA A 57 -4.08 7.23 3.34
CA ALA A 57 -4.73 5.93 3.21
C ALA A 57 -4.08 5.10 2.10
N TRP A 58 -4.25 3.80 2.18
CA TRP A 58 -3.89 2.89 1.09
C TRP A 58 -4.80 1.67 1.09
N CYS A 59 -5.07 1.16 -0.11
CA CYS A 59 -6.03 0.08 -0.33
C CYS A 59 -5.31 -1.20 -0.74
N GLY A 60 -5.75 -2.34 -0.21
CA GLY A 60 -5.24 -3.67 -0.52
C GLY A 60 -6.26 -4.73 -0.13
N ASN A 61 -5.83 -6.00 -0.12
CA ASN A 61 -6.68 -7.14 0.22
C ASN A 61 -8.06 -7.11 -0.50
N VAL A 62 -8.02 -6.69 -1.76
CA VAL A 62 -9.23 -6.60 -2.59
C VAL A 62 -9.61 -7.99 -3.06
N THR A 63 -10.89 -8.30 -3.01
CA THR A 63 -11.46 -9.54 -3.53
C THR A 63 -12.60 -9.20 -4.48
N PRO A 64 -13.32 -10.18 -5.04
CA PRO A 64 -14.55 -9.89 -5.77
C PRO A 64 -15.63 -9.19 -4.93
N THR A 65 -15.62 -9.35 -3.59
CA THR A 65 -16.71 -8.90 -2.73
C THR A 65 -16.28 -8.10 -1.51
N SER A 66 -14.99 -7.78 -1.38
CA SER A 66 -14.44 -7.04 -0.25
C SER A 66 -13.20 -6.24 -0.62
N ALA A 67 -12.83 -5.31 0.26
CA ALA A 67 -11.58 -4.56 0.20
C ALA A 67 -11.16 -4.14 1.62
N SER A 68 -9.87 -3.91 1.81
CA SER A 68 -9.32 -3.31 3.03
C SER A 68 -8.69 -1.96 2.71
N VAL A 69 -8.93 -0.97 3.56
CA VAL A 69 -8.22 0.32 3.53
C VAL A 69 -7.55 0.54 4.87
N ALA A 70 -6.23 0.70 4.86
CA ALA A 70 -5.46 1.02 6.03
C ALA A 70 -5.18 2.53 6.12
N ILE A 71 -5.15 3.08 7.33
CA ILE A 71 -4.77 4.47 7.57
C ILE A 71 -4.21 4.66 8.99
N ARG A 72 -3.22 5.54 9.13
CA ARG A 72 -2.63 5.91 10.42
C ARG A 72 -3.11 7.29 10.89
N LEU A 73 -3.58 7.36 12.14
CA LEU A 73 -4.05 8.59 12.78
C LEU A 73 -3.09 9.07 13.87
N ASN A 74 -3.26 10.32 14.30
CA ASN A 74 -2.34 10.99 15.23
C ASN A 74 -2.64 10.74 16.72
N ALA A 75 -3.75 10.06 17.05
CA ALA A 75 -4.15 9.80 18.43
C ALA A 75 -4.92 8.46 18.58
N PRO A 76 -4.83 7.81 19.76
CA PRO A 76 -5.69 6.70 20.13
C PRO A 76 -7.11 7.18 20.48
N GLY A 77 -8.07 6.26 20.52
CA GLY A 77 -9.45 6.54 20.94
C GLY A 77 -10.35 7.17 19.87
N LEU A 78 -9.83 7.41 18.66
CA LEU A 78 -10.60 7.95 17.54
C LEU A 78 -11.42 6.84 16.90
N ARG A 79 -12.72 7.07 16.71
CA ARG A 79 -13.62 6.12 16.05
C ARG A 79 -13.60 6.34 14.54
N VAL A 80 -13.21 5.32 13.79
CA VAL A 80 -12.96 5.41 12.34
C VAL A 80 -13.85 4.44 11.57
N ARG A 81 -14.41 4.87 10.44
CA ARG A 81 -15.14 4.02 9.48
C ARG A 81 -14.73 4.34 8.05
N LEU A 82 -14.76 3.32 7.19
CA LEU A 82 -14.66 3.49 5.75
C LEU A 82 -16.07 3.68 5.19
N ARG A 83 -16.25 4.70 4.34
CA ARG A 83 -17.45 4.95 3.55
C ARG A 83 -17.12 4.65 2.09
N VAL A 84 -17.84 3.74 1.45
CA VAL A 84 -17.61 3.34 0.04
C VAL A 84 -18.89 3.39 -0.78
N SER A 85 -18.79 3.62 -2.08
CA SER A 85 -19.92 3.56 -3.01
C SER A 85 -19.46 3.42 -4.45
N PRO A 86 -20.25 2.79 -5.33
CA PRO A 86 -19.97 2.76 -6.77
C PRO A 86 -20.45 4.03 -7.49
N GLN A 87 -21.21 4.91 -6.81
CA GLN A 87 -21.75 6.13 -7.42
C GLN A 87 -20.86 7.34 -7.15
N SER A 88 -20.74 8.21 -8.15
CA SER A 88 -20.13 9.53 -7.98
C SER A 88 -20.90 10.33 -6.91
N GLY A 89 -20.22 10.73 -5.83
CA GLY A 89 -20.84 11.40 -4.66
C GLY A 89 -21.02 10.51 -3.42
N LEU A 90 -20.66 9.22 -3.52
CA LEU A 90 -20.64 8.27 -2.42
C LEU A 90 -21.99 8.03 -1.74
N SER A 91 -23.07 8.01 -2.53
CA SER A 91 -24.44 7.76 -2.05
C SER A 91 -25.19 6.84 -3.02
N PRO A 92 -25.91 5.80 -2.54
CA PRO A 92 -25.92 5.33 -1.16
C PRO A 92 -24.55 4.79 -0.75
N ALA A 93 -24.18 4.98 0.52
CA ALA A 93 -22.92 4.53 1.06
C ALA A 93 -23.04 3.14 1.70
N MET A 94 -22.04 2.30 1.49
CA MET A 94 -21.76 1.14 2.33
C MET A 94 -20.66 1.53 3.33
N PHE A 95 -20.76 1.04 4.55
CA PHE A 95 -19.82 1.34 5.61
C PHE A 95 -19.11 0.07 6.06
N SER A 96 -17.81 0.18 6.36
CA SER A 96 -17.15 -0.82 7.20
C SER A 96 -17.73 -0.80 8.62
N PRO A 97 -17.51 -1.86 9.42
CA PRO A 97 -17.55 -1.73 10.87
C PRO A 97 -16.67 -0.57 11.34
N ALA A 98 -17.07 0.07 12.44
CA ALA A 98 -16.24 1.08 13.07
C ALA A 98 -15.14 0.42 13.90
N LEU A 99 -13.92 0.94 13.75
CA LEU A 99 -12.79 0.60 14.60
C LEU A 99 -12.41 1.81 15.45
N THR A 100 -11.74 1.56 16.56
CA THR A 100 -11.17 2.61 17.39
C THR A 100 -9.65 2.51 17.33
N THR A 101 -8.97 3.63 17.10
CA THR A 101 -7.50 3.66 17.09
C THR A 101 -6.94 3.28 18.47
N VAL A 102 -5.87 2.49 18.49
CA VAL A 102 -5.20 2.07 19.73
C VAL A 102 -3.70 2.30 19.62
N ALA A 103 -3.07 2.70 20.73
CA ALA A 103 -1.67 3.11 20.76
C ALA A 103 -0.71 1.96 20.39
N GLU A 104 -1.09 0.73 20.72
CA GLU A 104 -0.35 -0.50 20.46
C GLU A 104 -0.08 -0.69 18.96
N SER A 105 -1.07 -0.38 18.11
CA SER A 105 -0.99 -0.42 16.63
C SER A 105 -0.36 0.85 16.02
N GLY A 106 0.12 1.77 16.85
CA GLY A 106 0.56 3.09 16.42
C GLY A 106 -0.57 3.95 15.87
N ASN A 107 -1.79 3.74 16.36
CA ASN A 107 -3.03 4.37 15.90
C ASN A 107 -3.37 4.07 14.43
N THR A 108 -2.97 2.89 13.96
CA THR A 108 -3.30 2.42 12.61
C THR A 108 -4.56 1.58 12.67
N VAL A 109 -5.48 1.82 11.74
CA VAL A 109 -6.69 0.99 11.57
C VAL A 109 -6.71 0.40 10.17
N LYS A 110 -7.14 -0.86 10.07
CA LYS A 110 -7.42 -1.55 8.79
C LYS A 110 -8.92 -1.75 8.69
N LEU A 111 -9.56 -0.98 7.82
CA LEU A 111 -11.01 -0.90 7.69
C LEU A 111 -11.45 -1.85 6.57
N ASP A 112 -12.07 -2.95 6.96
CA ASP A 112 -12.57 -3.96 6.03
C ASP A 112 -14.02 -3.69 5.66
N VAL A 113 -14.30 -3.66 4.35
CA VAL A 113 -15.66 -3.58 3.82
C VAL A 113 -15.96 -4.82 3.00
N ALA A 114 -17.17 -5.36 3.17
CA ALA A 114 -17.64 -6.57 2.50
C ALA A 114 -19.00 -6.33 1.82
N GLY A 115 -19.51 -7.34 1.11
CA GLY A 115 -20.78 -7.24 0.38
C GLY A 115 -20.68 -6.41 -0.91
N LEU A 116 -19.46 -6.17 -1.40
CA LEU A 116 -19.24 -5.45 -2.65
C LEU A 116 -19.61 -6.31 -3.86
N GLN A 117 -19.87 -5.66 -4.98
CA GLN A 117 -20.11 -6.35 -6.25
C GLN A 117 -18.79 -6.62 -6.96
N PRO A 118 -18.61 -7.80 -7.59
CA PRO A 118 -17.44 -8.09 -8.42
C PRO A 118 -17.27 -7.10 -9.57
N SER A 119 -16.03 -6.96 -10.05
CA SER A 119 -15.69 -6.13 -11.23
C SER A 119 -16.23 -4.69 -11.21
N SER A 120 -16.34 -4.08 -10.04
CA SER A 120 -17.00 -2.79 -9.85
C SER A 120 -16.04 -1.76 -9.28
N ASP A 121 -16.08 -0.53 -9.82
CA ASP A 121 -15.32 0.60 -9.31
C ASP A 121 -16.01 1.18 -8.06
N TYR A 122 -15.22 1.50 -7.05
CA TYR A 122 -15.65 2.13 -5.81
C TYR A 122 -14.78 3.33 -5.50
N GLY A 123 -15.40 4.45 -5.16
CA GLY A 123 -14.74 5.52 -4.41
C GLY A 123 -14.83 5.23 -2.92
N TYR A 124 -13.87 5.76 -2.15
CA TYR A 124 -13.93 5.70 -0.69
C TYR A 124 -13.53 7.02 -0.03
N GLU A 125 -14.08 7.24 1.17
CA GLU A 125 -13.75 8.30 2.12
C GLU A 125 -13.67 7.71 3.52
N ILE A 126 -12.91 8.36 4.40
CA ILE A 126 -12.75 7.95 5.79
C ILE A 126 -13.55 8.90 6.69
N GLU A 127 -14.38 8.32 7.54
CA GLU A 127 -15.09 9.01 8.60
C GLU A 127 -14.32 8.88 9.92
N VAL A 128 -14.09 9.99 10.61
CA VAL A 128 -13.47 10.03 11.94
C VAL A 128 -14.42 10.75 12.90
N ASP A 129 -14.80 10.08 13.99
CA ASP A 129 -15.71 10.57 15.02
C ASP A 129 -17.03 11.12 14.45
N GLY A 130 -17.59 10.43 13.45
CA GLY A 130 -18.84 10.80 12.80
C GLY A 130 -18.71 11.90 11.74
N VAL A 131 -17.50 12.39 11.48
CA VAL A 131 -17.23 13.41 10.45
C VAL A 131 -16.51 12.77 9.27
N VAL A 132 -17.16 12.81 8.09
CA VAL A 132 -16.53 12.41 6.83
C VAL A 132 -15.41 13.39 6.49
N ARG A 133 -14.19 12.87 6.35
CA ARG A 133 -13.00 13.65 6.05
C ARG A 133 -12.84 13.81 4.54
N THR A 134 -12.53 15.04 4.12
CA THR A 134 -12.48 15.43 2.70
C THR A 134 -11.06 15.64 2.20
N GLU A 135 -10.06 15.51 3.07
CA GLU A 135 -8.64 15.63 2.75
C GLU A 135 -8.22 14.57 1.74
N THR A 136 -7.24 14.90 0.89
CA THR A 136 -6.72 13.97 -0.13
C THR A 136 -6.19 12.67 0.49
N LEU A 137 -5.60 12.73 1.69
CA LEU A 137 -5.08 11.58 2.41
C LEU A 137 -6.18 10.58 2.83
N ALA A 138 -7.42 11.05 2.96
CA ALA A 138 -8.54 10.28 3.52
C ALA A 138 -9.46 9.66 2.45
N ARG A 139 -9.12 9.82 1.17
CA ARG A 139 -9.99 9.42 0.05
C ARG A 139 -9.20 8.73 -1.05
N GLY A 140 -9.88 7.88 -1.78
CA GLY A 140 -9.28 7.13 -2.88
C GLY A 140 -10.30 6.32 -3.64
N LYS A 141 -9.81 5.32 -4.37
CA LYS A 141 -10.65 4.42 -5.14
C LYS A 141 -10.01 3.04 -5.25
N PHE A 142 -10.83 2.05 -5.55
CA PHE A 142 -10.39 0.72 -5.92
C PHE A 142 -11.41 0.10 -6.87
N ARG A 143 -11.02 -0.99 -7.53
CA ARG A 143 -11.94 -1.82 -8.31
C ARG A 143 -11.89 -3.25 -7.78
N THR A 144 -13.05 -3.82 -7.45
CA THR A 144 -13.13 -5.22 -7.00
C THR A 144 -12.73 -6.19 -8.12
N PHE A 145 -12.18 -7.33 -7.73
CA PHE A 145 -11.69 -8.31 -8.71
C PHE A 145 -12.83 -8.98 -9.46
N PRO A 146 -12.58 -9.48 -10.68
CA PRO A 146 -13.53 -10.36 -11.35
C PRO A 146 -13.67 -11.68 -10.59
N GLN A 147 -14.88 -12.23 -10.59
CA GLN A 147 -15.13 -13.59 -10.15
C GLN A 147 -15.01 -14.51 -11.38
N GLY A 148 -13.99 -15.36 -11.41
CA GLY A 148 -13.72 -16.22 -12.56
C GLY A 148 -13.11 -15.46 -13.75
N ALA A 149 -13.61 -15.70 -14.96
CA ALA A 149 -13.02 -15.12 -16.17
C ALA A 149 -13.26 -13.59 -16.24
N GLY A 150 -12.19 -12.84 -16.50
CA GLY A 150 -12.23 -11.39 -16.68
C GLY A 150 -10.91 -10.87 -17.23
N SER A 151 -10.94 -9.77 -17.97
CA SER A 151 -9.74 -9.07 -18.43
C SER A 151 -9.30 -8.08 -17.36
N PHE A 152 -8.01 -8.02 -17.09
CA PHE A 152 -7.44 -7.06 -16.15
C PHE A 152 -6.01 -6.72 -16.53
N ARG A 153 -5.54 -5.57 -16.03
CA ARG A 153 -4.12 -5.18 -16.04
C ARG A 153 -3.56 -5.35 -14.64
N LEU A 154 -2.38 -5.96 -14.56
CA LEU A 154 -1.57 -6.01 -13.35
C LEU A 154 -0.30 -5.21 -13.64
N ALA A 155 0.00 -4.24 -12.80
CA ALA A 155 1.28 -3.53 -12.82
C ALA A 155 2.14 -4.05 -11.67
N PHE A 156 3.46 -4.00 -11.82
CA PHE A 156 4.39 -4.38 -10.76
C PHE A 156 5.64 -3.51 -10.80
N SER A 157 6.27 -3.32 -9.65
CA SER A 157 7.60 -2.71 -9.52
C SER A 157 8.25 -3.14 -8.20
N SER A 158 9.48 -2.71 -8.00
CA SER A 158 10.25 -2.74 -6.75
C SER A 158 11.08 -1.47 -6.68
N CYS A 159 11.91 -1.33 -5.64
CA CYS A 159 13.04 -0.40 -5.66
C CYS A 159 12.60 1.06 -5.85
N GLY A 160 11.56 1.42 -5.11
CA GLY A 160 10.82 2.65 -5.25
C GLY A 160 11.20 3.68 -4.20
N ASP A 161 12.39 4.29 -4.32
CA ASP A 161 12.81 5.29 -3.34
C ASP A 161 11.97 6.57 -3.48
N SER A 162 11.00 6.73 -2.57
CA SER A 162 10.12 7.91 -2.52
C SER A 162 10.85 9.23 -2.24
N ARG A 163 12.14 9.18 -1.89
CA ARG A 163 13.02 10.35 -1.71
C ARG A 163 13.62 10.82 -3.03
N ASP A 164 13.61 9.98 -4.07
CA ASP A 164 14.04 10.38 -5.40
C ASP A 164 13.07 11.43 -5.97
N PRO A 165 13.54 12.61 -6.42
CA PRO A 165 12.67 13.62 -7.02
C PRO A 165 11.99 13.14 -8.31
N ASP A 166 12.57 12.19 -9.05
CA ASP A 166 11.95 11.59 -10.23
C ASP A 166 11.08 10.39 -9.83
N GLN A 167 9.78 10.65 -9.75
CA GLN A 167 8.76 9.64 -9.47
C GLN A 167 7.89 9.38 -10.72
N GLY A 168 8.41 9.62 -11.93
CA GLY A 168 7.67 9.52 -13.19
C GLY A 168 7.13 8.11 -13.48
N ALA A 169 7.82 7.07 -13.01
CA ALA A 169 7.37 5.69 -13.12
C ALA A 169 6.01 5.46 -12.43
N TYR A 170 5.78 6.06 -11.25
CA TYR A 170 4.51 5.93 -10.56
C TYR A 170 3.37 6.61 -11.33
N GLU A 171 3.61 7.79 -11.92
CA GLU A 171 2.61 8.46 -12.76
C GLU A 171 2.26 7.62 -14.00
N ALA A 172 3.27 7.00 -14.63
CA ALA A 172 3.07 6.09 -15.76
C ALA A 172 2.25 4.86 -15.36
N ILE A 173 2.52 4.26 -14.19
CA ILE A 173 1.72 3.14 -13.66
C ILE A 173 0.27 3.57 -13.40
N LEU A 174 0.03 4.74 -12.80
CA LEU A 174 -1.34 5.26 -12.61
C LEU A 174 -2.07 5.42 -13.95
N ALA A 175 -1.36 5.89 -15.00
CA ALA A 175 -1.95 6.12 -16.31
C ALA A 175 -2.44 4.83 -17.01
N GLU A 176 -1.80 3.69 -16.73
CA GLU A 176 -2.22 2.38 -17.23
C GLU A 176 -3.52 1.86 -16.60
N GLN A 177 -3.96 2.48 -15.49
CA GLN A 177 -5.14 2.10 -14.71
C GLN A 177 -5.18 0.60 -14.36
N PRO A 178 -4.14 0.05 -13.71
CA PRO A 178 -4.11 -1.36 -13.33
C PRO A 178 -5.22 -1.70 -12.33
N LEU A 179 -5.73 -2.93 -12.39
CA LEU A 179 -6.64 -3.48 -11.39
C LEU A 179 -5.93 -3.72 -10.06
N LEU A 180 -4.65 -4.11 -10.15
CA LEU A 180 -3.78 -4.43 -9.03
C LEU A 180 -2.38 -3.94 -9.35
N PHE A 181 -1.75 -3.28 -8.38
CA PHE A 181 -0.33 -3.00 -8.37
C PHE A 181 0.38 -3.89 -7.36
N VAL A 182 1.43 -4.59 -7.80
CA VAL A 182 2.26 -5.45 -6.96
C VAL A 182 3.59 -4.75 -6.70
N HIS A 183 3.87 -4.41 -5.44
CA HIS A 183 5.18 -3.85 -5.05
C HIS A 183 6.01 -4.94 -4.39
N MET A 184 7.19 -5.22 -4.96
CA MET A 184 8.04 -6.35 -4.61
C MET A 184 9.23 -5.92 -3.76
N GLY A 185 8.98 -5.02 -2.81
CA GLY A 185 10.00 -4.60 -1.86
C GLY A 185 10.76 -3.34 -2.28
N ASP A 186 11.62 -2.92 -1.37
CA ASP A 186 12.33 -1.64 -1.35
C ASP A 186 11.38 -0.44 -1.49
N PHE A 187 10.37 -0.43 -0.62
CA PHE A 187 9.34 0.58 -0.54
C PHE A 187 9.83 1.92 0.02
N HIS A 188 10.88 1.90 0.86
CA HIS A 188 11.34 3.13 1.52
C HIS A 188 12.87 3.30 1.75
N TYR A 189 13.71 2.26 1.65
CA TYR A 189 15.19 2.38 1.77
C TYR A 189 15.71 3.05 3.06
N ASN A 190 15.14 2.72 4.23
CA ASN A 190 15.48 3.41 5.49
C ASN A 190 16.33 2.57 6.45
N GLU A 191 16.79 1.39 6.04
CA GLU A 191 17.73 0.51 6.77
C GLU A 191 17.43 0.30 8.26
N THR A 192 16.15 0.25 8.62
CA THR A 192 15.77 0.28 10.03
C THR A 192 15.98 -1.08 10.69
N ASN A 193 16.83 -1.15 11.72
CA ASN A 193 17.09 -2.39 12.46
C ASN A 193 17.05 -2.16 13.98
N THR A 194 15.83 -2.09 14.51
CA THR A 194 15.54 -1.70 15.91
C THR A 194 14.35 -2.50 16.45
N ILE A 195 14.21 -2.58 17.77
CA ILE A 195 13.03 -3.15 18.42
C ILE A 195 11.89 -2.13 18.59
N VAL A 196 12.13 -0.86 18.25
CA VAL A 196 11.18 0.23 18.40
C VAL A 196 10.20 0.26 17.20
N ALA A 197 8.94 -0.13 17.43
CA ALA A 197 7.93 -0.22 16.38
C ALA A 197 7.68 1.12 15.65
N GLU A 198 7.82 2.24 16.35
CA GLU A 198 7.59 3.57 15.78
C GLU A 198 8.57 3.91 14.64
N ASP A 199 9.80 3.40 14.70
CA ASP A 199 10.82 3.67 13.68
C ASP A 199 10.38 3.09 12.32
N TYR A 200 9.85 1.86 12.31
CA TYR A 200 9.29 1.27 11.08
C TYR A 200 8.02 1.96 10.60
N ARG A 201 7.13 2.39 11.51
CA ARG A 201 5.89 3.07 11.11
C ARG A 201 6.16 4.38 10.38
N ARG A 202 7.18 5.13 10.82
CA ARG A 202 7.62 6.36 10.16
C ARG A 202 8.12 6.12 8.74
N ASN A 203 8.69 4.96 8.46
CA ASN A 203 9.13 4.60 7.11
C ASN A 203 7.93 4.51 6.15
N TYR A 204 6.88 3.80 6.55
CA TYR A 204 5.62 3.75 5.80
C TYR A 204 5.00 5.14 5.65
N ASP A 205 4.97 5.94 6.71
CA ASP A 205 4.41 7.29 6.66
C ASP A 205 5.11 8.18 5.63
N GLY A 206 6.44 8.07 5.49
CA GLY A 206 7.22 8.77 4.48
C GLY A 206 6.77 8.42 3.05
N ALA A 207 6.73 7.12 2.74
CA ALA A 207 6.35 6.63 1.41
C ALA A 207 4.88 6.95 1.08
N LEU A 208 3.95 6.78 2.02
CA LEU A 208 2.51 7.03 1.83
C LEU A 208 2.17 8.52 1.66
N ASN A 209 3.01 9.41 2.21
CA ASN A 209 2.87 10.86 2.08
C ASN A 209 3.55 11.44 0.84
N SER A 210 4.36 10.65 0.13
CA SER A 210 4.94 11.10 -1.13
C SER A 210 3.84 11.40 -2.16
N ARG A 211 4.08 12.44 -2.97
CA ARG A 211 3.05 13.01 -3.84
C ARG A 211 2.52 11.99 -4.85
N ASN A 212 3.43 11.35 -5.59
CA ASN A 212 3.10 10.51 -6.74
C ASN A 212 2.79 9.07 -6.32
N SER A 213 3.69 8.45 -5.56
CA SER A 213 3.48 7.09 -5.06
C SER A 213 2.30 7.02 -4.07
N GLY A 214 2.14 7.99 -3.18
CA GLY A 214 0.96 8.08 -2.31
C GLY A 214 -0.37 8.19 -3.09
N ALA A 215 -0.38 8.86 -4.24
CA ALA A 215 -1.56 8.89 -5.11
C ALA A 215 -1.87 7.53 -5.73
N LEU A 216 -0.83 6.75 -6.10
CA LEU A 216 -0.99 5.36 -6.56
C LEU A 216 -1.62 4.52 -5.46
N TYR A 217 -1.07 4.57 -4.25
CA TYR A 217 -1.48 3.72 -3.13
C TYR A 217 -2.91 3.98 -2.65
N ARG A 218 -3.41 5.22 -2.80
CA ARG A 218 -4.83 5.57 -2.58
C ARG A 218 -5.75 5.19 -3.74
N GLY A 219 -5.22 5.15 -4.95
CA GLY A 219 -6.00 5.07 -6.19
C GLY A 219 -6.05 3.69 -6.85
N VAL A 220 -5.18 2.77 -6.43
CA VAL A 220 -5.00 1.44 -7.01
C VAL A 220 -4.79 0.44 -5.88
N PRO A 221 -5.50 -0.71 -5.87
CA PRO A 221 -5.24 -1.79 -4.94
C PRO A 221 -3.77 -2.23 -4.97
N LEU A 222 -3.15 -2.34 -3.80
CA LEU A 222 -1.77 -2.75 -3.61
C LEU A 222 -1.70 -4.17 -3.03
N ALA A 223 -0.83 -5.00 -3.60
CA ALA A 223 -0.28 -6.18 -2.95
C ALA A 223 1.22 -5.94 -2.73
N TYR A 224 1.65 -5.85 -1.48
CA TYR A 224 3.01 -5.47 -1.12
C TYR A 224 3.73 -6.63 -0.43
N MET A 225 4.92 -6.99 -0.91
CA MET A 225 5.90 -7.80 -0.18
C MET A 225 7.12 -6.92 0.07
N TRP A 226 7.74 -6.99 1.24
CA TRP A 226 9.02 -6.29 1.47
C TRP A 226 10.18 -6.94 0.72
N ASP A 227 11.29 -6.21 0.59
CA ASP A 227 12.64 -6.78 0.45
C ASP A 227 13.48 -6.39 1.68
N ASP A 228 14.80 -6.57 1.63
CA ASP A 228 15.75 -6.31 2.70
C ASP A 228 15.69 -4.87 3.26
N HIS A 229 15.66 -3.85 2.40
CA HIS A 229 15.60 -2.43 2.78
C HIS A 229 14.34 -2.04 3.58
N ASP A 230 13.27 -2.83 3.43
CA ASP A 230 12.02 -2.68 4.17
C ASP A 230 11.93 -3.59 5.40
N PHE A 231 12.63 -4.73 5.37
CA PHE A 231 12.65 -5.71 6.45
C PHE A 231 13.49 -5.20 7.62
N THR A 232 14.81 -5.32 7.55
CA THR A 232 15.71 -4.83 8.62
C THR A 232 17.03 -4.27 8.09
N GLY A 233 17.02 -3.81 6.84
CA GLY A 233 18.14 -3.23 6.12
C GLY A 233 18.84 -4.18 5.15
N ASP A 234 19.74 -3.63 4.36
CA ASP A 234 20.53 -4.26 3.31
C ASP A 234 21.02 -5.69 3.68
N ASP A 235 20.76 -6.66 2.81
CA ASP A 235 21.11 -8.09 2.93
C ASP A 235 20.63 -8.77 4.24
N SER A 236 19.66 -8.17 4.95
CA SER A 236 19.25 -8.67 6.26
C SER A 236 18.37 -9.92 6.18
N ASN A 237 18.38 -10.69 7.27
CA ASN A 237 17.69 -11.99 7.36
C ASN A 237 17.07 -12.17 8.74
N GLY A 238 16.43 -13.33 8.96
CA GLY A 238 15.64 -13.62 10.16
C GLY A 238 16.37 -13.49 11.50
N THR A 239 17.72 -13.38 11.52
CA THR A 239 18.49 -13.14 12.75
C THR A 239 18.58 -11.67 13.16
N ALA A 240 18.10 -10.73 12.35
CA ALA A 240 18.15 -9.31 12.68
C ALA A 240 17.36 -8.96 13.95
N ILE A 241 17.88 -8.03 14.75
CA ILE A 241 17.28 -7.65 16.03
C ILE A 241 15.85 -7.09 15.85
N GLY A 242 15.59 -6.43 14.73
CA GLY A 242 14.30 -5.87 14.36
C GLY A 242 13.28 -6.85 13.78
N ALA A 243 13.67 -8.09 13.46
CA ALA A 243 12.88 -9.02 12.65
C ALA A 243 11.47 -9.29 13.23
N ALA A 244 11.34 -9.41 14.55
CA ALA A 244 10.03 -9.58 15.19
C ALA A 244 9.20 -8.29 15.14
N THR A 245 9.82 -7.13 15.34
CA THR A 245 9.15 -5.83 15.36
C THR A 245 8.63 -5.45 13.98
N VAL A 246 9.45 -5.54 12.91
CA VAL A 246 9.00 -5.21 11.55
C VAL A 246 7.85 -6.11 11.09
N ARG A 247 7.90 -7.41 11.44
CA ARG A 247 6.81 -8.36 11.19
C ARG A 247 5.51 -7.96 11.86
N SER A 248 5.56 -7.42 13.07
CA SER A 248 4.38 -6.92 13.77
C SER A 248 3.85 -5.65 13.09
N VAL A 249 4.73 -4.69 12.79
CA VAL A 249 4.35 -3.42 12.16
C VAL A 249 3.74 -3.64 10.78
N TYR A 250 4.30 -4.54 9.96
CA TYR A 250 3.71 -4.89 8.66
C TYR A 250 2.27 -5.39 8.82
N ARG A 251 2.01 -6.26 9.80
CA ARG A 251 0.66 -6.79 10.06
C ARG A 251 -0.31 -5.69 10.51
N ASP A 252 0.16 -4.69 11.24
CA ASP A 252 -0.68 -3.57 11.67
C ASP A 252 -0.94 -2.57 10.53
N THR A 253 0.07 -2.31 9.71
CA THR A 253 0.09 -1.16 8.78
C THR A 253 -0.35 -1.52 7.36
N VAL A 254 -0.05 -2.72 6.88
CA VAL A 254 -0.31 -3.12 5.50
C VAL A 254 -1.72 -3.72 5.36
N PRO A 255 -2.53 -3.29 4.37
CA PRO A 255 -3.80 -3.94 4.02
C PRO A 255 -3.52 -5.26 3.26
N HIS A 256 -2.87 -6.19 3.96
CA HIS A 256 -2.37 -7.46 3.41
C HIS A 256 -3.49 -8.50 3.25
N TYR A 257 -3.29 -9.45 2.33
CA TYR A 257 -4.12 -10.66 2.24
C TYR A 257 -3.88 -11.58 3.45
N PRO A 258 -4.73 -12.58 3.72
CA PRO A 258 -4.53 -13.46 4.88
C PRO A 258 -3.12 -14.05 4.95
N ILE A 259 -2.44 -13.82 6.08
CA ILE A 259 -1.13 -14.40 6.40
C ILE A 259 -1.39 -15.61 7.30
N THR A 260 -1.29 -16.81 6.74
CA THR A 260 -1.65 -18.06 7.43
C THR A 260 -0.46 -18.91 7.82
N VAL A 261 0.73 -18.58 7.32
CA VAL A 261 1.95 -19.35 7.59
C VAL A 261 2.44 -19.11 9.02
N ALA A 262 2.56 -20.18 9.80
CA ALA A 262 3.13 -20.14 11.15
C ALA A 262 4.65 -19.89 11.10
N GLY A 263 5.23 -19.35 12.18
CA GLY A 263 6.67 -19.04 12.27
C GLY A 263 7.02 -17.60 11.88
N GLY A 264 6.02 -16.78 11.56
CA GLY A 264 6.12 -15.33 11.50
C GLY A 264 6.42 -14.73 10.14
N THR A 265 6.69 -15.52 9.09
CA THR A 265 6.75 -15.01 7.71
C THR A 265 5.48 -14.25 7.33
N ILE A 266 5.55 -13.36 6.34
CA ILE A 266 4.38 -12.62 5.82
C ILE A 266 3.86 -13.13 4.47
N ALA A 267 4.14 -14.40 4.15
CA ALA A 267 3.63 -15.07 2.95
C ALA A 267 2.11 -14.93 2.80
N GLN A 268 1.68 -14.71 1.57
CA GLN A 268 0.30 -14.42 1.19
C GLN A 268 -0.07 -15.15 -0.09
N ALA A 269 -1.32 -15.61 -0.20
CA ALA A 269 -1.82 -16.12 -1.46
C ALA A 269 -3.30 -15.74 -1.67
N PHE A 270 -3.64 -15.31 -2.88
CA PHE A 270 -4.97 -14.82 -3.24
C PHE A 270 -5.24 -15.03 -4.73
N THR A 271 -6.44 -14.68 -5.18
CA THR A 271 -6.87 -14.94 -6.56
C THR A 271 -7.40 -13.66 -7.19
N VAL A 272 -6.95 -13.36 -8.41
CA VAL A 272 -7.47 -12.29 -9.26
C VAL A 272 -8.09 -12.92 -10.49
N GLY A 273 -9.42 -12.96 -10.57
CA GLY A 273 -10.12 -13.67 -11.64
C GLY A 273 -9.74 -15.16 -11.71
N ARG A 274 -8.94 -15.53 -12.70
CA ARG A 274 -8.39 -16.89 -12.89
C ARG A 274 -6.86 -16.96 -12.74
N ALA A 275 -6.23 -15.95 -12.16
CA ALA A 275 -4.82 -15.99 -11.80
C ALA A 275 -4.68 -16.24 -10.30
N ARG A 276 -3.90 -17.26 -9.92
CA ARG A 276 -3.49 -17.48 -8.52
C ARG A 276 -2.23 -16.68 -8.27
N VAL A 277 -2.24 -15.77 -7.29
CA VAL A 277 -1.05 -15.03 -6.85
C VAL A 277 -0.54 -15.65 -5.57
N ILE A 278 0.76 -15.93 -5.51
CA ILE A 278 1.46 -16.47 -4.35
C ILE A 278 2.66 -15.56 -4.09
N MET A 279 2.77 -14.99 -2.90
CA MET A 279 3.83 -14.08 -2.50
C MET A 279 4.61 -14.73 -1.36
N THR A 280 5.92 -14.87 -1.53
CA THR A 280 6.81 -15.46 -0.52
C THR A 280 7.68 -14.41 0.15
N ASP A 281 7.83 -14.51 1.47
CA ASP A 281 8.74 -13.68 2.26
C ASP A 281 10.15 -14.26 2.21
N LEU A 282 11.09 -13.50 1.67
CA LEU A 282 12.46 -13.96 1.45
C LEU A 282 13.43 -13.65 2.58
N HIS A 283 12.97 -13.00 3.67
CA HIS A 283 13.86 -12.50 4.73
C HIS A 283 13.52 -13.06 6.12
N SER A 284 12.23 -13.12 6.51
CA SER A 284 11.83 -13.47 7.89
C SER A 284 12.41 -14.78 8.41
N ALA A 285 12.56 -15.77 7.52
CA ALA A 285 13.04 -17.10 7.86
C ALA A 285 14.32 -17.46 7.11
N ALA A 286 14.95 -16.49 6.45
CA ALA A 286 16.19 -16.69 5.74
C ALA A 286 17.34 -16.99 6.70
N SER A 287 18.17 -17.95 6.31
CA SER A 287 19.46 -18.23 6.91
C SER A 287 20.46 -17.15 6.49
N VAL A 288 21.56 -17.01 7.23
CA VAL A 288 22.66 -16.11 6.85
C VAL A 288 23.25 -16.55 5.50
N ALA A 289 23.28 -15.65 4.51
CA ALA A 289 23.71 -15.93 3.13
C ALA A 289 25.13 -16.52 3.03
N ALA A 290 26.03 -16.13 3.94
CA ALA A 290 27.41 -16.63 4.01
C ALA A 290 27.54 -18.08 4.55
N SER A 291 26.45 -18.67 5.09
CA SER A 291 26.46 -20.05 5.58
C SER A 291 26.71 -21.03 4.42
N ALA A 292 27.41 -22.13 4.69
CA ALA A 292 27.63 -23.17 3.67
C ALA A 292 26.31 -23.74 3.13
N GLU A 293 26.28 -24.03 1.83
CA GLU A 293 25.15 -24.67 1.17
C GLU A 293 24.86 -26.04 1.81
N SER A 294 23.60 -26.26 2.17
CA SER A 294 23.14 -27.50 2.80
C SER A 294 21.62 -27.61 2.67
N ALA A 295 21.07 -28.78 3.02
CA ALA A 295 19.61 -28.99 3.02
C ALA A 295 18.87 -28.15 4.07
N THR A 296 19.57 -27.61 5.08
CA THR A 296 18.99 -26.79 6.15
C THR A 296 19.16 -25.30 5.93
N LYS A 297 20.12 -24.87 5.10
CA LYS A 297 20.22 -23.47 4.67
C LYS A 297 19.04 -23.16 3.76
N SER A 298 18.29 -22.13 4.13
CA SER A 298 17.00 -21.84 3.53
C SER A 298 16.76 -20.34 3.49
N ARG A 299 16.19 -19.85 2.40
CA ARG A 299 15.68 -18.49 2.22
C ARG A 299 14.23 -18.39 2.67
N LEU A 300 13.40 -19.40 2.33
CA LEU A 300 11.98 -19.40 2.69
C LEU A 300 11.73 -19.88 4.14
N GLY A 301 12.65 -20.63 4.72
CA GLY A 301 12.42 -21.43 5.92
C GLY A 301 11.53 -22.66 5.66
N ALA A 302 11.60 -23.65 6.55
CA ALA A 302 10.92 -24.93 6.36
C ALA A 302 9.39 -24.81 6.25
N THR A 303 8.75 -24.01 7.12
CA THR A 303 7.29 -23.88 7.17
C THR A 303 6.72 -23.18 5.94
N GLN A 304 7.27 -22.04 5.54
CA GLN A 304 6.82 -21.34 4.34
C GLN A 304 7.17 -22.12 3.07
N LYS A 305 8.31 -22.79 3.00
CA LYS A 305 8.65 -23.65 1.86
C LYS A 305 7.61 -24.76 1.68
N ALA A 306 7.22 -25.43 2.75
CA ALA A 306 6.18 -26.45 2.70
C ALA A 306 4.82 -25.87 2.26
N TRP A 307 4.42 -24.72 2.81
CA TRP A 307 3.22 -24.01 2.42
C TRP A 307 3.25 -23.60 0.94
N PHE A 308 4.34 -23.02 0.46
CA PHE A 308 4.51 -22.59 -0.93
C PHE A 308 4.35 -23.76 -1.91
N LYS A 309 5.01 -24.89 -1.61
CA LYS A 309 4.86 -26.13 -2.38
C LYS A 309 3.39 -26.59 -2.40
N GLN A 310 2.68 -26.52 -1.29
CA GLN A 310 1.25 -26.87 -1.24
C GLN A 310 0.37 -25.90 -2.04
N GLU A 311 0.64 -24.60 -2.00
CA GLU A 311 -0.07 -23.60 -2.81
C GLU A 311 0.10 -23.85 -4.31
N LEU A 312 1.31 -24.22 -4.76
CA LEU A 312 1.56 -24.59 -6.15
C LEU A 312 0.76 -25.82 -6.59
N ILE A 313 0.74 -26.87 -5.74
CA ILE A 313 -0.03 -28.09 -5.98
C ILE A 313 -1.52 -27.79 -6.04
N ALA A 314 -2.04 -27.07 -5.04
CA ALA A 314 -3.44 -26.69 -4.97
C ALA A 314 -3.87 -25.86 -6.19
N ALA A 315 -3.04 -24.91 -6.62
CA ALA A 315 -3.31 -24.09 -7.78
C ALA A 315 -3.32 -24.90 -9.10
N ARG A 316 -2.37 -25.84 -9.25
CA ARG A 316 -2.36 -26.77 -10.38
C ARG A 316 -3.61 -27.64 -10.40
N ASP A 317 -3.96 -28.26 -9.28
CA ASP A 317 -5.07 -29.21 -9.19
C ASP A 317 -6.42 -28.52 -9.33
N ALA A 318 -6.53 -27.26 -8.89
CA ALA A 318 -7.67 -26.40 -9.16
C ALA A 318 -7.74 -25.88 -10.62
N GLY A 319 -6.74 -26.19 -11.45
CA GLY A 319 -6.73 -25.87 -12.88
C GLY A 319 -6.52 -24.38 -13.17
N PHE A 320 -5.80 -23.65 -12.33
CA PHE A 320 -5.50 -22.24 -12.59
C PHE A 320 -4.70 -22.11 -13.92
N PRO A 321 -5.19 -21.33 -14.89
CA PRO A 321 -4.49 -21.11 -16.16
C PRO A 321 -3.21 -20.28 -16.00
N LEU A 322 -3.07 -19.55 -14.90
CA LEU A 322 -1.87 -18.77 -14.56
C LEU A 322 -1.65 -18.80 -13.04
N ILE A 323 -0.42 -19.09 -12.64
CA ILE A 323 0.09 -18.94 -11.28
C ILE A 323 1.15 -17.86 -11.34
N ILE A 324 1.01 -16.81 -10.55
CA ILE A 324 1.98 -15.72 -10.41
C ILE A 324 2.68 -15.92 -9.08
N TRP A 325 3.98 -16.16 -9.12
CA TRP A 325 4.83 -16.17 -7.93
C TRP A 325 5.57 -14.83 -7.82
N VAL A 326 5.23 -14.07 -6.79
CA VAL A 326 5.95 -12.86 -6.40
C VAL A 326 7.11 -13.29 -5.49
N ASN A 327 8.31 -13.13 -6.02
CA ASN A 327 9.59 -13.55 -5.46
C ASN A 327 10.55 -12.36 -5.54
N THR A 328 10.74 -11.61 -4.45
CA THR A 328 11.33 -10.26 -4.49
C THR A 328 12.77 -10.22 -5.01
N SER A 329 13.57 -11.26 -4.78
CA SER A 329 14.95 -11.34 -5.29
C SER A 329 15.07 -12.12 -6.62
N PRO A 330 15.96 -11.72 -7.55
CA PRO A 330 16.19 -12.40 -8.83
C PRO A 330 16.46 -13.90 -8.69
N TRP A 331 15.76 -14.70 -9.50
CA TRP A 331 15.89 -16.16 -9.51
C TRP A 331 17.14 -16.66 -10.24
N ILE A 332 17.44 -16.08 -11.40
CA ILE A 332 18.45 -16.58 -12.34
C ILE A 332 19.83 -16.04 -11.94
N GLY A 333 20.82 -16.93 -11.87
CA GLY A 333 22.20 -16.55 -11.59
C GLY A 333 23.08 -17.76 -11.28
N ALA A 334 24.37 -17.67 -11.59
CA ALA A 334 25.33 -18.73 -11.24
C ALA A 334 25.44 -18.87 -9.72
N ALA A 335 25.48 -20.11 -9.22
CA ALA A 335 25.62 -20.37 -7.79
C ALA A 335 26.85 -19.65 -7.22
N ARG A 336 26.65 -18.87 -6.16
CA ARG A 336 27.68 -18.03 -5.55
C ARG A 336 27.41 -17.91 -4.06
N LEU A 337 28.29 -18.47 -3.24
CA LEU A 337 28.18 -18.37 -1.78
C LEU A 337 28.27 -16.90 -1.32
N GLY A 338 27.45 -16.52 -0.34
CA GLY A 338 27.54 -15.24 0.35
C GLY A 338 26.85 -14.05 -0.32
N VAL A 339 26.08 -14.27 -1.40
CA VAL A 339 25.24 -13.22 -1.99
C VAL A 339 23.79 -13.36 -1.51
N ASP A 340 23.09 -12.25 -1.27
CA ASP A 340 21.68 -12.26 -0.87
C ASP A 340 20.70 -12.40 -2.04
N SER A 341 21.08 -13.14 -3.07
CA SER A 341 20.16 -13.55 -4.15
C SER A 341 19.95 -15.06 -4.13
N TRP A 342 19.06 -15.57 -4.97
CA TRP A 342 18.86 -17.01 -5.09
C TRP A 342 20.13 -17.77 -5.52
N ALA A 343 21.13 -17.09 -6.08
CA ALA A 343 22.47 -17.64 -6.32
C ALA A 343 23.20 -18.06 -5.03
N GLY A 344 22.92 -17.39 -3.91
CA GLY A 344 23.45 -17.71 -2.59
C GLY A 344 22.67 -18.75 -1.82
N PHE A 345 21.56 -19.24 -2.36
CA PHE A 345 20.71 -20.29 -1.77
C PHE A 345 20.45 -21.41 -2.79
N SER A 346 21.50 -21.77 -3.54
CA SER A 346 21.44 -22.65 -4.71
C SER A 346 20.84 -24.03 -4.43
N THR A 347 21.03 -24.59 -3.23
CA THR A 347 20.48 -25.90 -2.83
C THR A 347 18.96 -25.84 -2.72
N GLU A 348 18.43 -24.82 -2.03
CA GLU A 348 16.98 -24.63 -1.92
C GLU A 348 16.37 -24.19 -3.26
N ARG A 349 17.07 -23.36 -4.04
CA ARG A 349 16.65 -22.99 -5.39
C ARG A 349 16.46 -24.23 -6.26
N ALA A 350 17.43 -25.15 -6.26
CA ALA A 350 17.34 -26.41 -6.98
C ALA A 350 16.21 -27.29 -6.45
N GLU A 351 16.02 -27.36 -5.13
CA GLU A 351 14.90 -28.10 -4.52
C GLU A 351 13.53 -27.61 -5.01
N LEU A 352 13.34 -26.30 -5.08
CA LEU A 352 12.10 -25.67 -5.55
C LEU A 352 11.92 -25.85 -7.06
N ALA A 353 12.99 -25.69 -7.84
CA ALA A 353 12.98 -25.91 -9.30
C ALA A 353 12.58 -27.36 -9.64
N ASN A 354 13.24 -28.34 -9.02
CA ASN A 354 12.91 -29.76 -9.16
C ASN A 354 11.46 -30.03 -8.74
N PHE A 355 10.99 -29.43 -7.64
CA PHE A 355 9.60 -29.60 -7.22
C PHE A 355 8.58 -29.12 -8.26
N VAL A 356 8.80 -27.94 -8.86
CA VAL A 356 7.96 -27.39 -9.95
C VAL A 356 7.95 -28.35 -11.15
N ARG A 357 9.12 -28.83 -11.57
CA ARG A 357 9.29 -29.79 -12.68
C ARG A 357 8.56 -31.10 -12.40
N ASP A 358 8.86 -31.74 -11.27
CA ASP A 358 8.38 -33.08 -10.92
C ASP A 358 6.87 -33.11 -10.72
N ASN A 359 6.30 -31.99 -10.27
CA ASN A 359 4.86 -31.82 -10.09
C ASN A 359 4.14 -31.22 -11.30
N ARG A 360 4.85 -31.04 -12.43
CA ARG A 360 4.29 -30.57 -13.70
C ARG A 360 3.53 -29.25 -13.56
N ILE A 361 4.09 -28.31 -12.81
CA ILE A 361 3.56 -26.95 -12.69
C ILE A 361 3.98 -26.18 -13.94
N LYS A 362 3.07 -26.01 -14.92
CA LYS A 362 3.42 -25.52 -16.27
C LYS A 362 3.18 -24.03 -16.52
N ASN A 363 2.32 -23.40 -15.73
CA ASN A 363 1.82 -22.04 -16.00
C ASN A 363 2.27 -21.06 -14.92
N LEU A 364 3.55 -21.11 -14.56
CA LEU A 364 4.13 -20.28 -13.50
C LEU A 364 4.84 -19.07 -14.10
N LEU A 365 4.36 -17.87 -13.78
CA LEU A 365 5.05 -16.60 -14.01
C LEU A 365 5.72 -16.18 -12.72
N MET A 366 7.01 -15.91 -12.76
CA MET A 366 7.74 -15.35 -11.62
C MET A 366 7.94 -13.85 -11.82
N LEU A 367 7.69 -13.06 -10.77
CA LEU A 367 7.98 -11.63 -10.73
C LEU A 367 9.05 -11.38 -9.66
N SER A 368 10.06 -10.58 -9.99
CA SER A 368 11.18 -10.24 -9.12
C SER A 368 11.59 -8.78 -9.25
N GLY A 369 12.16 -8.25 -8.16
CA GLY A 369 12.73 -6.92 -7.99
C GLY A 369 14.23 -6.95 -7.72
N ASP A 370 14.70 -6.11 -6.78
CA ASP A 370 16.08 -5.99 -6.25
C ASP A 370 17.19 -5.62 -7.26
N MET A 371 17.23 -6.23 -8.45
CA MET A 371 18.33 -6.11 -9.41
C MET A 371 18.59 -4.69 -9.98
N HIS A 372 17.70 -3.72 -9.75
CA HIS A 372 17.74 -2.38 -10.37
C HIS A 372 17.85 -2.40 -11.91
N ALA A 373 17.26 -3.42 -12.53
CA ALA A 373 17.29 -3.60 -13.98
C ALA A 373 16.02 -4.31 -14.46
N LEU A 374 15.68 -4.09 -15.73
CA LEU A 374 14.61 -4.81 -16.40
C LEU A 374 15.18 -6.04 -17.12
N ALA A 375 14.64 -7.21 -16.81
CA ALA A 375 14.95 -8.44 -17.51
C ALA A 375 13.68 -9.27 -17.74
N TYR A 376 13.74 -10.15 -18.74
CA TYR A 376 12.70 -11.11 -19.05
C TYR A 376 13.36 -12.42 -19.47
N ASP A 377 12.86 -13.53 -18.91
CA ASP A 377 13.20 -14.88 -19.34
C ASP A 377 11.90 -15.63 -19.67
N ASP A 378 11.90 -16.39 -20.75
CA ASP A 378 10.75 -17.18 -21.19
C ASP A 378 10.70 -18.59 -20.56
N GLY A 379 11.55 -18.83 -19.55
CA GLY A 379 11.67 -20.10 -18.85
C GLY A 379 12.79 -21.00 -19.40
N ARG A 380 13.57 -20.55 -20.39
CA ARG A 380 14.72 -21.32 -20.91
C ARG A 380 15.92 -21.32 -19.97
N ASN A 381 16.10 -20.29 -19.15
CA ASN A 381 17.26 -20.14 -18.26
C ASN A 381 16.89 -20.17 -16.77
N SER A 382 15.65 -20.53 -16.46
CA SER A 382 15.18 -20.67 -15.08
C SER A 382 15.76 -21.88 -14.35
N ASP A 383 16.58 -22.69 -15.03
CA ASP A 383 17.12 -23.96 -14.56
C ASP A 383 16.05 -24.79 -13.83
N TYR A 384 14.87 -24.99 -14.46
CA TYR A 384 13.91 -26.03 -14.07
C TYR A 384 14.49 -27.45 -14.29
N ALA A 385 15.79 -27.61 -13.98
CA ALA A 385 16.62 -28.79 -14.15
C ALA A 385 15.84 -30.01 -13.78
#